data_AF-A0A9D6VQI4-F1
#
_entry.id   AF-A0A9D6VQI4-F1
#
_cell.length_a   1.000
_cell.length_b   1.000
_cell.length_c   1.000
_cell.angle_alpha   90.00
_cell.angle_beta   90.00
_cell.angle_gamma   90.00
#
_symmetry.space_group_name_H-M   'P 1'
#
loop_
_entity.id
_entity.type
_entity.pdbx_description
1 polymer ?
#
loop_
_entity_poly.entity_id
_entity_poly.type
_entity_poly.pdbx_seq_one_letter_code
_entity_poly.pdbx_strand_id
1 'polypeptide(L)'
;MGLYQKSSHVVDQCKYHFVWVPKYRFRILDKKLREELKKIIEQLCNWEDFVIIEGSIQLDHVHLFLSVPPKYSPSQEMKVLKGKSAERMMKAHEELRKKYWGQHMWARGYFVNTVGIDEETIKKYIAE
;
A
#
# COMPACT_ATOMS: atom_id res chain seq x y z
N MET A 1 -24.06 4.55 10.21
CA MET A 1 -23.38 5.85 10.44
C MET A 1 -21.88 5.58 10.47
N GLY A 2 -21.10 5.99 9.46
CA GLY A 2 -19.64 5.75 9.44
C GLY A 2 -18.97 5.47 8.07
N LEU A 3 -19.67 5.66 6.94
CA LEU A 3 -19.10 5.36 5.61
C LEU A 3 -18.04 6.37 5.15
N TYR A 4 -18.14 7.64 5.57
CA TYR A 4 -17.34 8.76 5.07
C TYR A 4 -16.52 9.42 6.17
N GLN A 5 -15.31 9.88 5.81
CA GLN A 5 -14.44 10.71 6.61
C GLN A 5 -14.74 12.19 6.34
N LYS A 6 -14.53 13.06 7.34
CA LYS A 6 -14.71 14.50 7.20
C LYS A 6 -13.47 15.24 7.68
N SER A 7 -13.03 16.19 6.88
CA SER A 7 -12.03 17.21 7.20
C SER A 7 -12.68 18.61 7.11
N SER A 8 -11.90 19.68 7.34
CA SER A 8 -12.42 21.06 7.35
C SER A 8 -13.19 21.45 6.07
N HIS A 9 -12.81 20.91 4.92
CA HIS A 9 -13.38 21.30 3.62
C HIS A 9 -13.74 20.12 2.71
N VAL A 10 -13.49 18.88 3.15
CA VAL A 10 -13.66 17.68 2.31
C VAL A 10 -14.35 16.59 3.10
N VAL A 11 -15.35 15.95 2.47
CA VAL A 11 -15.95 14.70 2.91
C VAL A 11 -15.60 13.64 1.89
N ASP A 12 -14.97 12.55 2.31
CA ASP A 12 -14.44 11.55 1.39
C ASP A 12 -14.59 10.11 1.89
N GLN A 13 -14.38 9.18 0.95
CA GLN A 13 -14.16 7.76 1.24
C GLN A 13 -13.05 7.25 0.31
N CYS A 14 -11.85 7.80 0.45
CA CYS A 14 -10.70 7.38 -0.35
C CYS A 14 -10.10 6.08 0.21
N LYS A 15 -10.63 4.94 -0.25
CA LYS A 15 -10.13 3.61 0.12
C LYS A 15 -9.62 2.83 -1.08
N TYR A 16 -8.47 2.19 -0.91
CA TYR A 16 -7.77 1.48 -1.98
C TYR A 16 -7.28 0.10 -1.53
N HIS A 17 -7.43 -0.88 -2.42
CA HIS A 17 -6.77 -2.17 -2.34
C HIS A 17 -5.51 -2.14 -3.21
N PHE A 18 -4.35 -2.19 -2.57
CA PHE A 18 -3.06 -2.24 -3.23
C PHE A 18 -2.48 -3.65 -3.21
N VAL A 19 -1.88 -4.05 -4.33
CA VAL A 19 -1.06 -5.26 -4.40
C VAL A 19 0.24 -4.98 -5.13
N TRP A 20 1.36 -5.41 -4.57
CA TRP A 20 2.64 -5.37 -5.28
C TRP A 20 3.51 -6.56 -4.91
N VAL A 21 4.51 -6.82 -5.76
CA VAL A 21 5.34 -8.04 -5.70
C VAL A 21 6.82 -7.69 -5.69
N PRO A 22 7.69 -8.50 -5.05
CA PRO A 22 9.13 -8.41 -5.23
C PRO A 22 9.50 -8.50 -6.71
N LYS A 23 10.63 -7.90 -7.09
CA LYS A 23 11.14 -7.98 -8.46
C LYS A 23 11.34 -9.44 -8.82
N TYR A 24 10.85 -9.83 -10.00
CA TYR A 24 10.81 -11.23 -10.48
C TYR A 24 9.95 -12.18 -9.65
N ARG A 25 9.10 -11.66 -8.75
CA ARG A 25 8.18 -12.44 -7.90
C ARG A 25 8.90 -13.49 -7.07
N PHE A 26 10.12 -13.19 -6.61
CA PHE A 26 10.83 -14.09 -5.72
C PHE A 26 10.10 -14.25 -4.39
N ARG A 27 10.06 -15.49 -3.88
CA ARG A 27 9.53 -15.84 -2.56
C ARG A 27 10.50 -15.46 -1.43
N ILE A 28 10.71 -14.15 -1.25
CA ILE A 28 11.68 -13.62 -0.28
C ILE A 28 11.05 -13.15 1.02
N LEU A 29 9.73 -12.99 1.10
CA LEU A 29 9.06 -12.45 2.30
C LEU A 29 8.78 -13.57 3.30
N ASP A 30 9.86 -14.23 3.73
CA ASP A 30 9.85 -15.23 4.80
C ASP A 30 9.43 -14.61 6.14
N LYS A 31 9.33 -15.43 7.19
CA LYS A 31 8.84 -14.97 8.50
C LYS A 31 9.60 -13.74 9.02
N LYS A 32 10.93 -13.74 8.92
CA LYS A 32 11.77 -12.65 9.44
C LYS A 32 11.58 -11.39 8.62
N LEU A 33 11.70 -11.50 7.29
CA LEU A 33 11.56 -10.35 6.39
C LEU A 33 10.13 -9.78 6.38
N ARG A 34 9.13 -10.64 6.57
CA ARG A 34 7.73 -10.26 6.70
C ARG A 34 7.46 -9.42 7.94
N GLU A 35 7.95 -9.85 9.10
CA GLU A 35 7.75 -9.13 10.37
C GLU A 35 8.40 -7.74 10.31
N GLU A 36 9.60 -7.63 9.73
CA GLU A 36 10.28 -6.36 9.57
C GLU A 36 9.59 -5.44 8.56
N LEU A 37 9.20 -5.99 7.40
CA LEU A 37 8.46 -5.24 6.38
C LEU A 37 7.13 -4.71 6.93
N LYS A 38 6.42 -5.50 7.74
CA LYS A 38 5.17 -5.08 8.39
C LYS A 38 5.39 -3.84 9.25
N LYS A 39 6.39 -3.85 10.14
CA LYS A 39 6.73 -2.68 10.98
C LYS A 39 7.08 -1.45 10.15
N ILE A 40 7.85 -1.63 9.07
CA ILE A 40 8.21 -0.53 8.18
C ILE A 40 6.97 0.06 7.51
N ILE A 41 6.07 -0.78 7.00
CA ILE A 41 4.82 -0.32 6.38
C ILE A 41 3.97 0.44 7.41
N GLU A 42 3.79 -0.10 8.62
CA GLU A 42 3.04 0.56 9.69
C GLU A 42 3.62 1.94 10.04
N GLN A 43 4.95 2.05 10.15
CA GLN A 43 5.62 3.33 10.38
C GLN A 43 5.44 4.33 9.23
N LEU A 44 5.52 3.87 7.99
CA LEU A 44 5.33 4.73 6.81
C LEU A 44 3.89 5.20 6.70
N CYS A 45 2.92 4.31 6.93
CA CYS A 45 1.51 4.64 6.96
C CYS A 45 1.19 5.67 8.05
N ASN A 46 1.71 5.47 9.27
CA ASN A 46 1.54 6.43 10.36
C ASN A 46 2.17 7.79 10.04
N TRP A 47 3.29 7.82 9.32
CA TRP A 47 3.96 9.08 8.97
C TRP A 47 3.21 9.90 7.91
N GLU A 48 2.48 9.24 7.01
CA GLU A 48 1.71 9.88 5.93
C GLU A 48 0.20 10.01 6.24
N ASP A 49 -0.22 9.67 7.48
CA ASP A 49 -1.62 9.59 7.90
C ASP A 49 -2.46 8.58 7.07
N PHE A 50 -1.83 7.52 6.55
CA PHE A 50 -2.52 6.42 5.89
C PHE A 50 -3.04 5.44 6.95
N VAL A 51 -4.34 5.16 6.93
CA VAL A 51 -4.95 4.20 7.85
C VAL A 51 -4.95 2.82 7.20
N ILE A 52 -4.23 1.87 7.81
CA ILE A 52 -4.29 0.46 7.41
C ILE A 52 -5.59 -0.13 7.97
N ILE A 53 -6.53 -0.45 7.09
CA ILE A 53 -7.78 -1.14 7.47
C ILE A 53 -7.48 -2.63 7.63
N GLU A 54 -6.80 -3.22 6.65
CA GLU A 54 -6.37 -4.61 6.68
C GLU A 54 -5.11 -4.79 5.82
N GLY A 55 -4.28 -5.78 6.13
CA GLY A 55 -3.07 -6.05 5.37
C GLY A 55 -2.59 -7.48 5.51
N SER A 56 -2.02 -8.02 4.44
CA SER A 56 -1.48 -9.37 4.41
C SER A 56 -0.20 -9.40 3.58
N ILE A 57 0.85 -9.99 4.13
CA ILE A 57 2.13 -10.17 3.44
C ILE A 57 2.33 -11.67 3.20
N GLN A 58 2.30 -12.04 1.93
CA GLN A 58 2.57 -13.40 1.45
C GLN A 58 4.04 -13.53 1.06
N LEU A 59 4.51 -14.75 0.79
CA LEU A 59 5.92 -15.00 0.49
C LEU A 59 6.45 -14.21 -0.73
N ASP A 60 5.60 -13.94 -1.71
CA ASP A 60 5.94 -13.33 -3.00
C ASP A 60 5.11 -12.07 -3.33
N HIS A 61 4.28 -11.58 -2.43
CA HIS A 61 3.46 -10.38 -2.66
C HIS A 61 2.90 -9.77 -1.38
N VAL A 62 2.49 -8.51 -1.45
CA VAL A 62 1.86 -7.76 -0.36
C VAL A 62 0.49 -7.28 -0.80
N HIS A 63 -0.52 -7.47 0.07
CA HIS A 63 -1.85 -6.86 -0.03
C HIS A 63 -2.01 -5.84 1.09
N LEU A 64 -2.48 -4.64 0.74
CA LEU A 64 -2.91 -3.63 1.72
C LEU A 64 -4.27 -3.06 1.34
N PHE A 65 -5.17 -2.97 2.32
CA PHE A 65 -6.40 -2.22 2.24
C PHE A 65 -6.25 -0.95 3.08
N LEU A 66 -6.18 0.21 2.42
CA LEU A 66 -5.85 1.48 3.03
C LEU A 66 -7.02 2.47 2.91
N SER A 67 -7.23 3.28 3.94
CA SER A 67 -7.91 4.57 3.85
C SER A 67 -6.86 5.66 3.78
N VAL A 68 -6.90 6.51 2.77
CA VAL A 68 -5.86 7.49 2.49
C VAL A 68 -6.47 8.89 2.39
N PRO A 69 -5.82 9.95 2.93
CA PRO A 69 -6.31 11.31 2.75
C PRO A 69 -6.41 11.69 1.26
N PRO A 70 -7.47 12.42 0.84
CA PRO A 70 -7.73 12.71 -0.58
C PRO A 70 -6.70 13.63 -1.25
N LYS A 71 -5.73 14.17 -0.50
CA LYS A 71 -4.60 14.95 -1.01
C LYS A 71 -3.54 14.10 -1.72
N TYR A 72 -3.55 12.79 -1.47
CA TYR A 72 -2.63 11.85 -2.11
C TYR A 72 -3.30 11.14 -3.28
N SER A 73 -2.49 10.89 -4.31
CA SER A 73 -2.85 10.01 -5.41
C SER A 73 -2.28 8.60 -5.21
N PRO A 74 -2.89 7.55 -5.80
CA PRO A 74 -2.40 6.19 -5.70
C PRO A 74 -0.93 5.99 -6.06
N SER A 75 -0.42 6.79 -7.00
CA SER A 75 0.99 6.72 -7.41
C SER A 75 1.94 7.32 -6.37
N GLN A 76 1.52 8.36 -5.64
CA GLN A 76 2.30 8.96 -4.56
C GLN A 76 2.37 8.01 -3.36
N GLU A 77 1.25 7.39 -2.98
CA GLU A 77 1.20 6.38 -1.92
C GLU A 77 2.16 5.23 -2.22
N MET A 78 2.08 4.67 -3.44
CA MET A 78 2.95 3.58 -3.85
C MET A 78 4.41 3.98 -4.01
N LYS A 79 4.70 5.23 -4.37
CA LYS A 79 6.07 5.78 -4.37
C LYS A 79 6.66 5.76 -2.96
N VAL A 80 5.89 6.18 -1.95
CA VAL A 80 6.33 6.15 -0.54
C VAL A 80 6.47 4.72 -0.06
N LEU A 81 5.41 3.92 -0.16
CA LEU A 81 5.38 2.56 0.38
C LEU A 81 6.43 1.66 -0.27
N LYS A 82 6.51 1.58 -1.60
CA LYS A 82 7.53 0.74 -2.27
C LYS A 82 8.93 1.33 -2.14
N GLY A 83 9.07 2.64 -2.33
CA GLY A 83 10.39 3.29 -2.32
C GLY A 83 11.06 3.19 -0.95
N LYS A 84 10.37 3.66 0.10
CA LYS A 84 10.94 3.69 1.45
C LYS A 84 11.02 2.32 2.09
N SER A 85 10.08 1.40 1.81
CA SER A 85 10.23 0.03 2.29
C SER A 85 11.42 -0.69 1.66
N ALA A 86 11.63 -0.56 0.34
CA ALA A 86 12.80 -1.15 -0.31
C ALA A 86 14.11 -0.59 0.26
N GLU A 87 14.17 0.73 0.44
CA GLU A 87 15.34 1.41 1.02
C GLU A 87 15.66 0.87 2.43
N ARG A 88 14.66 0.83 3.32
CA ARG A 88 14.85 0.39 4.71
C ARG A 88 15.16 -1.10 4.80
N MET A 89 14.45 -1.94 4.04
CA MET A 89 14.69 -3.39 4.00
C MET A 89 16.10 -3.70 3.51
N MET A 90 16.57 -3.09 2.41
CA MET A 90 17.93 -3.34 1.91
C MET A 90 19.03 -2.82 2.84
N LYS A 91 18.77 -1.76 3.61
CA LYS A 91 19.69 -1.28 4.65
C LYS A 91 19.81 -2.25 5.82
N ALA A 92 18.69 -2.86 6.24
CA ALA A 92 18.66 -3.81 7.35
C ALA A 92 19.11 -5.23 6.96
N HIS A 93 19.04 -5.58 5.68
CA HIS A 93 19.22 -6.95 5.19
C HIS A 93 20.22 -7.00 4.02
N GLU A 94 21.48 -7.33 4.33
CA GLU A 94 22.56 -7.40 3.33
C GLU A 94 22.29 -8.47 2.26
N GLU A 95 21.60 -9.55 2.63
CA GLU A 95 21.16 -10.62 1.73
C GLU A 95 20.26 -10.09 0.60
N LEU A 96 19.39 -9.12 0.90
CA LEU A 96 18.52 -8.50 -0.11
C LEU A 96 19.34 -7.61 -1.06
N ARG A 97 20.33 -6.89 -0.55
CA ARG A 97 21.22 -6.05 -1.36
C ARG A 97 22.06 -6.88 -2.32
N LYS A 98 22.59 -8.02 -1.85
CA LYS A 98 23.33 -8.99 -2.68
C LYS A 98 22.43 -9.59 -3.76
N LYS A 99 21.19 -9.95 -3.42
CA LYS A 99 20.21 -10.52 -4.36
C LYS A 99 19.73 -9.51 -5.41
N TYR A 100 19.51 -8.26 -5.01
CA TYR A 100 19.07 -7.18 -5.90
C TYR A 100 20.20 -6.18 -6.13
N TRP A 101 21.19 -6.57 -6.93
CA TRP A 101 22.38 -5.77 -7.24
C TRP A 101 22.10 -4.34 -7.76
N GLY A 102 20.96 -4.13 -8.44
CA GLY A 102 20.49 -2.81 -8.87
C GLY A 102 19.65 -2.04 -7.84
N GLN A 103 19.61 -2.47 -6.59
CA GLN A 103 18.81 -1.89 -5.50
C GLN A 103 17.30 -1.75 -5.79
N HIS A 104 16.78 -2.64 -6.63
CA HIS A 104 15.36 -2.70 -6.98
C HIS A 104 14.69 -3.93 -6.36
N MET A 105 14.15 -3.79 -5.13
CA MET A 105 13.50 -4.89 -4.40
C MET A 105 12.14 -5.25 -5.01
N TRP A 106 11.37 -4.26 -5.45
CA TRP A 106 10.00 -4.43 -5.93
C TRP A 106 9.94 -4.41 -7.47
N ALA A 107 8.91 -5.07 -8.02
CA ALA A 107 8.57 -4.90 -9.43
C ALA A 107 8.19 -3.44 -9.74
N ARG A 108 8.32 -3.01 -11.00
CA ARG A 108 8.00 -1.63 -11.40
C ARG A 108 6.52 -1.29 -11.17
N GLY A 109 5.63 -2.15 -11.66
CA GLY A 109 4.18 -1.99 -11.51
C GLY A 109 3.65 -2.31 -10.11
N TYR A 110 2.37 -2.06 -9.93
CA TYR A 110 1.54 -2.46 -8.81
C TYR A 110 0.10 -2.52 -9.29
N PHE A 111 -0.74 -3.24 -8.57
CA PHE A 111 -2.19 -3.23 -8.73
C PHE A 111 -2.79 -2.26 -7.72
N VAL A 112 -3.83 -1.55 -8.16
CA VAL A 112 -4.69 -0.72 -7.30
C VAL A 112 -6.13 -0.91 -7.74
N ASN A 113 -7.02 -1.03 -6.76
CA ASN A 113 -8.46 -0.96 -6.98
C ASN A 113 -9.10 -0.03 -5.95
N THR A 114 -10.06 0.78 -6.38
CA THR A 114 -10.90 1.59 -5.49
C THR A 114 -11.92 0.69 -4.80
N VAL A 115 -12.11 0.88 -3.49
CA VAL A 115 -13.11 0.13 -2.72
C VAL A 115 -14.13 1.12 -2.16
N GLY A 116 -15.39 0.98 -2.54
CA GLY A 116 -16.44 1.93 -2.16
C GLY A 116 -17.83 1.46 -2.56
N ILE A 117 -18.73 2.43 -2.70
CA ILE A 117 -20.10 2.22 -3.16
C ILE A 117 -20.08 1.65 -4.57
N ASP A 118 -21.01 0.73 -4.84
CA ASP A 118 -21.14 0.12 -6.15
C ASP A 118 -21.59 1.13 -7.21
N GLU A 119 -21.14 0.91 -8.44
CA GLU A 119 -21.38 1.82 -9.56
C GLU A 119 -22.87 1.98 -9.87
N GLU A 120 -23.67 0.92 -9.72
CA GLU A 120 -25.12 0.97 -9.96
C GLU A 120 -25.82 1.88 -8.95
N THR A 121 -25.47 1.79 -7.68
CA THR A 121 -25.97 2.66 -6.62
C THR A 121 -25.59 4.12 -6.88
N ILE A 122 -24.35 4.40 -7.28
CA ILE A 122 -23.94 5.76 -7.65
C ILE A 122 -24.76 6.28 -8.82
N LYS A 123 -24.98 5.47 -9.87
CA LYS A 123 -25.80 5.87 -11.04
C LYS A 123 -27.24 6.17 -10.65
N LYS A 124 -27.83 5.38 -9.75
CA LYS A 124 -29.18 5.64 -9.21
C LYS A 124 -29.24 6.97 -8.48
N TYR A 125 -28.29 7.23 -7.56
CA TYR A 125 -28.24 8.50 -6.83
C TYR A 125 -28.03 9.74 -7.71
N ILE A 126 -27.39 9.60 -8.88
CA ILE A 126 -27.21 10.71 -9.81
C ILE A 126 -28.49 10.99 -10.62
N ALA A 127 -29.32 9.95 -10.86
CA ALA A 127 -30.53 10.07 -11.67
C ALA A 127 -31.75 10.59 -10.87
N GLU A 128 -31.68 10.53 -9.54
CA GLU A 128 -32.61 11.16 -8.60
C GLU A 128 -32.39 12.68 -8.49
#